data_AF-A0A7C2K0C7-F1
#
_entry.id   AF-A0A7C2K0C7-F1
#
_cell.length_a   1.000
_cell.length_b   1.000
_cell.length_c   1.000
_cell.angle_alpha   90.00
_cell.angle_beta   90.00
_cell.angle_gamma   90.00
#
_symmetry.space_group_name_H-M   'P 1'
#
loop_
_entity.id
_entity.type
_entity.pdbx_description
1 polymer ?
#
loop_
_entity_poly.entity_id
_entity_poly.type
_entity_poly.pdbx_seq_one_letter_code
_entity_poly.pdbx_strand_id
1 'polypeptide(L)'
;MSTELTTAEEIGVGEYRYGFHEPVEGYVFRGRKGLNRDVVAQISEMKREPEWMRQFRLDSLELFFQKPMPHWGGDLSQLDFQDIYYYVRASDRQEKSWDDVPDDIRRTYDRLGIPEAEKKYLAGVKAQYESEVVYGSL
;
A
#
# COMPACT_ATOMS: atom_id res chain seq x y z
N MET A 1 30.58 -5.39 -43.94
CA MET A 1 31.16 -4.53 -42.90
C MET A 1 30.07 -4.33 -41.86
N SER A 2 30.08 -5.20 -40.85
CA SER A 2 29.07 -5.27 -39.79
C SER A 2 29.40 -4.23 -38.75
N THR A 3 28.51 -3.28 -38.50
CA THR A 3 28.68 -2.33 -37.38
C THR A 3 28.21 -3.04 -36.13
N GLU A 4 29.16 -3.46 -35.29
CA GLU A 4 28.87 -4.04 -33.99
C GLU A 4 28.21 -2.99 -33.10
N LEU A 5 27.00 -3.30 -32.62
CA LEU A 5 26.32 -2.54 -31.58
C LEU A 5 27.07 -2.75 -30.28
N THR A 6 27.93 -1.78 -29.92
CA THR A 6 28.53 -1.69 -28.58
C THR A 6 27.43 -1.72 -27.54
N THR A 7 27.43 -2.78 -26.73
CA THR A 7 26.58 -2.97 -25.56
C THR A 7 26.68 -1.73 -24.67
N ALA A 8 25.54 -1.12 -24.36
CA ALA A 8 25.47 0.00 -23.44
C ALA A 8 26.11 -0.41 -22.10
N GLU A 9 27.18 0.26 -21.70
CA GLU A 9 27.77 0.11 -20.36
C GLU A 9 26.65 0.28 -19.34
N GLU A 10 26.50 -0.70 -18.45
CA GLU A 10 25.69 -0.59 -17.25
C GLU A 10 26.18 0.62 -16.46
N ILE A 11 25.47 1.73 -16.59
CA ILE A 11 25.60 2.89 -15.72
C ILE A 11 25.44 2.36 -14.30
N GLY A 12 26.56 2.27 -13.57
CA GLY A 12 26.63 1.83 -12.18
C GLY A 12 25.93 2.84 -11.28
N VAL A 13 24.60 2.84 -11.33
CA VAL A 13 23.76 3.45 -10.31
C VAL A 13 24.04 2.62 -9.06
N GLY A 14 24.86 3.13 -8.14
CA GLY A 14 25.12 2.46 -6.87
C GLY A 14 23.82 2.06 -6.16
N GLU A 15 23.89 1.16 -5.18
CA GLU A 15 22.68 0.62 -4.55
C GLU A 15 21.67 1.73 -4.18
N TYR A 16 20.44 1.57 -4.69
CA TYR A 16 19.39 2.57 -4.53
C TYR A 16 19.06 2.72 -3.04
N ARG A 17 19.59 3.80 -2.43
CA ARG A 17 19.53 4.07 -0.99
C ARG A 17 18.12 4.14 -0.41
N TYR A 18 17.11 4.38 -1.25
CA TYR A 18 15.71 4.47 -0.85
C TYR A 18 14.88 3.24 -1.28
N GLY A 19 15.54 2.15 -1.68
CA GLY A 19 14.90 0.88 -2.06
C GLY A 19 14.64 -0.06 -0.88
N PHE A 20 14.61 0.48 0.34
CA PHE A 20 14.31 -0.32 1.52
C PHE A 20 12.87 -0.82 1.44
N HIS A 21 12.68 -2.08 1.78
CA HIS A 21 11.38 -2.69 1.98
C HIS A 21 11.39 -3.28 3.38
N GLU A 22 10.31 -3.09 4.13
CA GLU A 22 10.11 -3.90 5.33
C GLU A 22 9.50 -5.24 4.88
N PRO A 23 9.95 -6.36 5.46
CA PRO A 23 9.31 -7.64 5.21
C PRO A 23 7.86 -7.59 5.67
N VAL A 24 6.98 -8.19 4.87
CA VAL A 24 5.54 -8.39 5.17
C VAL A 24 5.28 -9.39 6.31
N GLU A 25 6.34 -9.89 6.93
CA GLU A 25 6.31 -10.85 8.03
C GLU A 25 5.87 -10.14 9.31
N GLY A 26 4.69 -10.48 9.81
CA GLY A 26 4.12 -9.86 11.03
C GLY A 26 2.79 -9.17 10.83
N TYR A 27 2.26 -9.10 9.60
CA TYR A 27 0.94 -8.54 9.35
C TYR A 27 -0.13 -9.39 10.02
N VAL A 28 -0.95 -8.74 10.85
CA VAL A 28 -2.02 -9.41 11.62
C VAL A 28 -3.12 -9.94 10.70
N PHE A 29 -3.32 -9.29 9.56
CA PHE A 29 -4.22 -9.78 8.52
C PHE A 29 -3.68 -9.52 7.13
N ARG A 30 -3.81 -10.52 6.26
CA ARG A 30 -3.57 -10.43 4.83
C ARG A 30 -4.77 -10.99 4.10
N GLY A 31 -5.40 -10.15 3.27
CA GLY A 31 -6.53 -10.58 2.44
C GLY A 31 -6.13 -11.66 1.44
N ARG A 32 -7.14 -12.26 0.80
CA ARG A 32 -6.89 -13.10 -0.37
C ARG A 32 -6.36 -12.25 -1.51
N LYS A 33 -5.48 -12.83 -2.33
CA LYS A 33 -5.05 -12.19 -3.58
C LYS A 33 -6.23 -12.05 -4.52
N GLY A 34 -6.18 -10.99 -5.31
CA GLY A 34 -7.01 -10.79 -6.47
C GLY A 34 -8.21 -9.89 -6.27
N LEU A 35 -8.72 -9.40 -7.40
CA LEU A 35 -9.80 -8.43 -7.44
C LEU A 35 -11.11 -9.12 -7.79
N ASN A 36 -11.94 -9.40 -6.79
CA ASN A 36 -13.24 -10.02 -6.99
C ASN A 36 -14.27 -9.56 -5.94
N ARG A 37 -15.52 -9.96 -6.15
CA ARG A 37 -16.64 -9.56 -5.28
C ARG A 37 -16.44 -10.00 -3.83
N ASP A 38 -15.89 -11.19 -3.60
CA ASP A 38 -15.67 -11.72 -2.25
C ASP A 38 -14.61 -10.91 -1.49
N VAL A 39 -13.53 -10.52 -2.17
CA VAL A 39 -12.48 -9.68 -1.59
C VAL A 39 -13.03 -8.30 -1.26
N VAL A 40 -13.79 -7.68 -2.17
CA VAL A 40 -14.42 -6.37 -1.92
C VAL A 40 -15.42 -6.44 -0.76
N ALA A 41 -16.26 -7.47 -0.72
CA ALA A 41 -17.21 -7.68 0.37
C ALA A 41 -16.51 -7.89 1.72
N GLN A 42 -15.46 -8.73 1.74
CA GLN A 42 -14.66 -8.99 2.95
C GLN A 42 -14.04 -7.70 3.49
N ILE A 43 -13.47 -6.85 2.61
CA ILE A 43 -12.88 -5.56 3.04
C ILE A 43 -13.94 -4.66 3.66
N SER A 44 -15.12 -4.57 3.03
CA SER A 44 -16.22 -3.74 3.51
C SER A 44 -16.74 -4.20 4.88
N GLU A 45 -16.87 -5.51 5.09
CA GLU A 45 -17.22 -6.12 6.38
C GLU A 45 -16.16 -5.85 7.45
N MET A 46 -14.87 -5.99 7.11
CA MET A 46 -13.76 -5.71 8.02
C MET A 46 -13.73 -4.25 8.47
N LYS A 47 -14.04 -3.33 7.56
CA LYS A 47 -14.13 -1.89 7.83
C LYS A 47 -15.46 -1.46 8.47
N ARG A 48 -16.39 -2.39 8.68
CA ARG A 48 -17.73 -2.15 9.24
C ARG A 48 -18.45 -1.02 8.49
N GLU A 49 -18.33 -1.02 7.18
CA GLU A 49 -18.94 -0.01 6.33
C GLU A 49 -20.47 -0.16 6.31
N PRO A 50 -21.22 0.94 6.16
CA PRO A 50 -22.65 0.86 5.94
C PRO A 50 -22.97 0.19 4.59
N GLU A 51 -24.15 -0.43 4.48
CA GLU A 51 -24.53 -1.23 3.31
C GLU A 51 -24.41 -0.49 1.96
N TRP A 52 -24.71 0.81 1.95
CA TRP A 52 -24.60 1.62 0.73
C TRP A 52 -23.15 1.72 0.22
N MET A 53 -22.15 1.73 1.11
CA MET A 53 -20.73 1.74 0.72
C MET A 53 -20.33 0.39 0.14
N ARG A 54 -20.79 -0.72 0.73
CA ARG A 54 -20.56 -2.06 0.20
C ARG A 54 -21.11 -2.17 -1.22
N GLN A 55 -22.35 -1.76 -1.44
CA GLN A 55 -22.99 -1.80 -2.75
C GLN A 55 -22.24 -0.91 -3.75
N PHE A 56 -21.90 0.32 -3.36
CA PHE A 56 -21.13 1.23 -4.21
C PHE A 56 -19.79 0.64 -4.67
N ARG A 57 -19.07 -0.05 -3.77
CA ARG A 57 -17.82 -0.73 -4.12
C ARG A 57 -18.03 -1.88 -5.10
N LEU A 58 -19.09 -2.67 -4.92
CA LEU A 58 -19.44 -3.78 -5.80
C LEU A 58 -19.85 -3.29 -7.20
N ASP A 59 -20.61 -2.20 -7.28
CA ASP A 59 -20.99 -1.58 -8.56
C ASP A 59 -19.76 -1.00 -9.27
N SER A 60 -18.85 -0.38 -8.51
CA SER A 60 -17.59 0.13 -9.05
C SER A 60 -16.70 -1.00 -9.58
N LEU A 61 -16.67 -2.15 -8.92
CA LEU A 61 -15.94 -3.34 -9.38
C LEU A 61 -16.49 -3.85 -10.70
N GLU A 62 -17.81 -3.87 -10.85
CA GLU A 62 -18.45 -4.26 -12.10
C GLU A 62 -18.10 -3.29 -13.23
N LEU A 63 -18.20 -1.99 -12.98
CA LEU A 63 -17.80 -0.95 -13.94
C LEU A 63 -16.31 -1.01 -14.29
N PHE A 64 -15.45 -1.38 -13.35
CA PHE A 64 -14.02 -1.56 -13.58
C PHE A 64 -13.77 -2.64 -14.63
N PHE A 65 -14.39 -3.82 -14.49
CA PHE A 65 -14.22 -4.92 -15.46
C PHE A 65 -14.89 -4.67 -16.81
N GLN A 66 -15.86 -3.75 -16.88
CA GLN A 66 -16.44 -3.31 -18.15
C GLN A 66 -15.53 -2.34 -18.92
N LYS A 67 -14.58 -1.68 -18.25
CA LYS A 67 -13.69 -0.70 -18.88
C LYS A 67 -12.47 -1.40 -19.47
N PRO A 68 -12.07 -1.07 -20.71
CA PRO A 68 -10.83 -1.58 -21.27
C PRO A 68 -9.62 -1.00 -20.54
N MET A 69 -8.53 -1.76 -20.52
CA MET A 69 -7.25 -1.27 -20.03
C MET A 69 -6.78 -0.05 -20.85
N PRO A 70 -6.32 1.03 -20.21
CA PRO A 70 -5.84 2.20 -20.94
C PRO A 70 -4.58 1.85 -21.73
N HIS A 71 -4.48 2.38 -22.96
CA HIS A 71 -3.32 2.20 -23.85
C HIS A 71 -2.32 3.35 -23.79
N TRP A 72 -2.56 4.35 -22.94
CA TRP A 72 -1.70 5.50 -22.75
C TRP A 72 -0.98 5.39 -21.40
N GLY A 73 0.25 5.94 -21.32
CA GLY A 73 1.07 5.86 -20.11
C GLY A 73 2.07 4.71 -20.14
N GLY A 74 2.37 4.14 -18.97
CA GLY A 74 3.26 2.99 -18.83
C GLY A 74 2.65 1.71 -19.42
N ASP A 75 3.51 0.73 -19.73
CA ASP A 75 3.04 -0.58 -20.19
C ASP A 75 2.36 -1.34 -19.04
N LEU A 76 1.09 -1.70 -19.23
CA LEU A 76 0.27 -2.44 -18.29
C LEU A 76 0.07 -3.91 -18.71
N SER A 77 0.76 -4.37 -19.76
CA SER A 77 0.62 -5.74 -20.29
C SER A 77 0.96 -6.83 -19.26
N GLN A 78 1.85 -6.52 -18.31
CA GLN A 78 2.29 -7.42 -17.25
C GLN A 78 1.43 -7.33 -15.98
N LEU A 79 0.43 -6.44 -15.94
CA LEU A 79 -0.37 -6.22 -14.74
C LEU A 79 -1.39 -7.35 -14.54
N ASP A 80 -1.16 -8.18 -13.53
CA ASP A 80 -2.13 -9.18 -13.09
C ASP A 80 -2.87 -8.70 -11.83
N PHE A 81 -4.12 -8.25 -12.00
CA PHE A 81 -4.99 -7.87 -10.89
C PHE A 81 -5.27 -9.02 -9.93
N GLN A 82 -5.11 -10.27 -10.37
CA GLN A 82 -5.34 -11.45 -9.54
C GLN A 82 -4.17 -11.77 -8.61
N ASP A 83 -2.99 -11.20 -8.85
CA ASP A 83 -1.80 -11.44 -8.02
C ASP A 83 -1.57 -10.40 -6.91
N ILE A 84 -2.45 -9.41 -6.81
CA ILE A 84 -2.32 -8.27 -5.90
C ILE A 84 -3.04 -8.53 -4.56
N TYR A 85 -2.42 -8.11 -3.46
CA TYR A 85 -3.09 -8.02 -2.15
C TYR A 85 -3.69 -6.63 -1.99
N TYR A 86 -5.02 -6.54 -2.08
CA TYR A 86 -5.73 -5.25 -1.99
C TYR A 86 -5.99 -4.77 -0.57
N TYR A 87 -5.80 -5.63 0.43
CA TYR A 87 -6.01 -5.28 1.83
C TYR A 87 -5.08 -6.06 2.74
N VAL A 88 -4.35 -5.30 3.54
CA VAL A 88 -3.34 -5.77 4.48
C VAL A 88 -3.40 -4.92 5.73
N ARG A 89 -3.31 -5.57 6.89
CA ARG A 89 -3.34 -4.91 8.20
C ARG A 89 -2.09 -5.29 8.98
N ALA A 90 -1.26 -4.28 9.25
CA ALA A 90 -0.03 -4.44 10.02
C ALA A 90 -0.27 -4.46 11.54
N SER A 91 -1.33 -3.79 12.02
CA SER A 91 -1.70 -3.75 13.44
C SER A 91 -3.22 -3.82 13.63
N ASP A 92 -3.67 -4.51 14.68
CA ASP A 92 -5.09 -4.56 15.10
C ASP A 92 -5.51 -3.35 15.94
N ARG A 93 -4.55 -2.50 16.34
CA ARG A 93 -4.78 -1.39 17.25
C ARG A 93 -4.28 -0.08 16.64
N GLN A 94 -5.13 0.94 16.77
CA GLN A 94 -4.73 2.32 16.57
C GLN A 94 -4.16 2.83 17.89
N GLU A 95 -2.88 3.17 17.89
CA GLU A 95 -2.19 3.65 19.08
C GLU A 95 -2.36 5.16 19.23
N LYS A 96 -2.53 5.62 20.47
CA LYS A 96 -2.75 7.03 20.79
C LYS A 96 -1.45 7.79 21.07
N SER A 97 -0.40 7.05 21.46
CA SER A 97 0.93 7.59 21.69
C SER A 97 1.91 7.04 20.67
N TRP A 98 2.90 7.86 20.30
CA TRP A 98 3.99 7.46 19.44
C TRP A 98 4.82 6.30 20.02
N ASP A 99 4.95 6.27 21.35
CA ASP A 99 5.71 5.25 22.08
C ASP A 99 5.02 3.87 22.09
N ASP A 100 3.73 3.82 21.77
CA ASP A 100 2.96 2.58 21.71
C ASP A 100 2.93 1.96 20.30
N VAL A 101 3.34 2.73 19.27
CA VAL A 101 3.38 2.24 17.88
C VAL A 101 4.42 1.12 17.74
N PRO A 102 4.08 0.00 17.06
CA PRO A 102 5.01 -1.09 16.79
C PRO A 102 6.37 -0.65 16.19
N ASP A 103 7.44 -1.35 16.57
CA ASP A 103 8.83 -0.99 16.24
C ASP A 103 9.13 -0.96 14.73
N ASP A 104 8.50 -1.86 13.97
CA ASP A 104 8.59 -1.93 12.50
C ASP A 104 8.03 -0.69 11.81
N ILE A 105 6.87 -0.21 12.28
CA ILE A 105 6.26 1.01 11.79
C ILE A 105 7.15 2.21 12.16
N ARG A 106 7.63 2.30 13.41
CA ARG A 106 8.52 3.39 13.84
C ARG A 106 9.79 3.49 13.00
N ARG A 107 10.47 2.36 12.75
CA ARG A 107 11.67 2.31 11.89
C ARG A 107 11.38 2.81 10.48
N THR A 108 10.22 2.48 9.93
CA THR A 108 9.82 2.95 8.59
C THR A 108 9.66 4.47 8.58
N TYR A 109 9.01 5.04 9.58
CA TYR A 109 8.81 6.49 9.69
C TYR A 109 10.11 7.25 9.91
N ASP A 110 11.02 6.70 10.72
CA ASP A 110 12.35 7.28 10.95
C ASP A 110 13.20 7.26 9.66
N ARG A 111 13.13 6.17 8.87
CA ARG A 111 13.80 6.08 7.56
C ARG A 111 13.22 7.04 6.52
N LEU A 112 11.90 7.28 6.57
CA LEU A 112 11.23 8.27 5.73
C LEU A 112 11.58 9.71 6.14
N GLY A 113 12.26 9.91 7.27
CA GLY A 113 12.69 11.22 7.74
C GLY A 113 11.55 12.09 8.23
N ILE A 114 10.46 11.48 8.71
CA ILE A 114 9.31 12.20 9.28
C ILE A 114 9.82 12.95 10.54
N PRO A 115 9.92 14.30 10.51
CA PRO A 115 10.70 15.05 11.49
C PRO A 115 10.19 14.86 12.93
N GLU A 116 11.10 14.89 13.90
CA GLU A 116 10.74 14.93 15.33
C GLU A 116 9.80 16.10 15.68
N ALA A 117 9.84 17.18 14.89
CA ALA A 117 8.91 18.30 15.01
C ALA A 117 7.47 17.90 14.63
N GLU A 118 7.27 17.07 13.61
CA GLU A 118 5.96 16.51 13.29
C GLU A 118 5.49 15.57 14.41
N LYS A 119 6.38 14.74 15.00
CA LYS A 119 6.03 13.94 16.20
C LYS A 119 5.51 14.81 17.38
N LYS A 120 5.96 16.06 17.49
CA LYS A 120 5.64 16.98 18.60
C LYS A 120 4.47 17.93 18.31
N TYR A 121 4.25 18.32 17.06
CA TYR A 121 3.23 19.30 16.64
C TYR A 121 1.99 18.68 15.99
N LEU A 122 2.05 17.40 15.59
CA LEU A 122 0.92 16.73 14.95
C LEU A 122 -0.10 16.21 15.98
N ALA A 123 -0.56 17.07 16.88
CA ALA A 123 -1.67 16.84 17.83
C ALA A 123 -3.04 16.55 17.16
N GLY A 124 -3.03 16.11 15.89
CA GLY A 124 -4.22 15.84 15.08
C GLY A 124 -3.95 15.03 13.80
N VAL A 125 -2.75 14.46 13.59
CA VAL A 125 -2.48 13.66 12.39
C VAL A 125 -2.76 12.20 12.65
N LYS A 126 -3.55 11.63 11.74
CA LYS A 126 -3.75 10.18 11.63
C LYS A 126 -2.72 9.63 10.67
N ALA A 127 -1.81 8.81 11.18
CA ALA A 127 -0.83 8.14 10.34
C ALA A 127 -1.45 6.85 9.80
N GLN A 128 -1.59 6.77 8.47
CA GLN A 128 -2.03 5.56 7.81
C GLN A 128 -0.81 4.73 7.43
N TYR A 129 -0.80 3.49 7.88
CA TYR A 129 0.19 2.49 7.50
C TYR A 129 -0.55 1.31 6.90
N GLU A 130 -0.15 0.92 5.70
CA GLU A 130 -0.90 -0.05 4.90
C GLU A 130 -2.37 0.38 4.70
N SER A 131 -3.32 -0.50 5.01
CA SER A 131 -4.75 -0.24 4.79
C SER A 131 -5.46 0.43 5.98
N GLU A 132 -4.75 0.70 7.08
CA GLU A 132 -5.32 1.12 8.37
C GLU A 132 -4.59 2.31 9.02
N VAL A 133 -5.30 3.02 9.90
CA VAL A 133 -4.71 4.09 10.72
C VAL A 133 -4.06 3.48 11.95
N VAL A 134 -2.74 3.65 12.07
CA VAL A 134 -1.94 3.05 13.16
C VAL A 134 -1.63 4.03 14.28
N TYR A 135 -1.70 5.34 13.99
CA TYR A 135 -1.47 6.39 14.97
C TYR A 135 -2.51 7.50 14.82
N GLY A 136 -2.94 8.08 15.95
CA GLY A 136 -3.62 9.38 15.95
C GLY A 136 -3.68 10.00 17.34
N SER A 137 -3.12 11.20 17.49
CA SER A 137 -3.35 12.03 18.67
C SER A 137 -4.58 12.91 18.45
N LEU A 138 -5.45 13.00 19.46
CA LEU A 138 -6.63 13.86 19.51
C LEU A 138 -6.42 14.93 20.59
#